data_AF-A0A087CAI6-F1
#
_entry.id   AF-A0A087CAI6-F1
#
_cell.length_a   1.000
_cell.length_b   1.000
_cell.length_c   1.000
_cell.angle_alpha   90.00
_cell.angle_beta   90.00
_cell.angle_gamma   90.00
#
_symmetry.space_group_name_H-M   'P 1'
#
loop_
_entity.id
_entity.type
_entity.pdbx_description
1 polymer ?
#
loop_
_entity_poly.entity_id
_entity_poly.type
_entity_poly.pdbx_seq_one_letter_code
_entity_poly.pdbx_strand_id
1 'polypeptide(L)'
;MSRNRKSAKTEGTRFETVVRDYLAQALDDDRIMRPRLHGATDIGDIANTYFMGQRVCIECKNTKAKAYRAHMLEAIDEAGNLDAPFYFVVQKVPGIGFRSMRKIGSQMAYTTPEVLDAMRREAPDDLFLHNTGNFTPFTTKGKAPMELVRCDLRSLAVVLNHGLPLGREMES
;
A
#
# COMPACT_ATOMS: atom_id res chain seq x y z
N MET A 1 -9.22 10.47 24.86
CA MET A 1 -8.44 9.34 25.43
C MET A 1 -7.27 9.04 24.52
N SER A 2 -6.03 9.24 24.97
CA SER A 2 -4.86 8.75 24.24
C SER A 2 -4.87 7.21 24.28
N ARG A 3 -4.55 6.58 23.16
CA ARG A 3 -4.46 5.11 23.07
C ARG A 3 -3.28 4.64 23.92
N ASN A 4 -3.48 3.68 24.82
CA ASN A 4 -2.38 2.99 25.49
C ASN A 4 -1.55 2.22 24.43
N ARG A 5 -0.22 2.16 24.57
CA ARG A 5 0.72 1.55 23.62
C ARG A 5 0.30 0.14 23.16
N LYS A 6 -0.24 -0.68 24.07
CA LYS A 6 -0.77 -2.01 23.75
C LYS A 6 -1.89 -1.95 22.70
N SER A 7 -2.85 -1.04 22.88
CA SER A 7 -3.96 -0.86 21.93
C SER A 7 -3.49 -0.35 20.57
N ALA A 8 -2.47 0.51 20.53
CA ALA A 8 -1.89 0.97 19.27
C ALA A 8 -1.23 -0.18 18.49
N LYS A 9 -0.48 -1.05 19.19
CA LYS A 9 0.12 -2.25 18.57
C LYS A 9 -0.94 -3.23 18.06
N THR A 10 -1.97 -3.52 18.84
CA THR A 10 -3.09 -4.39 18.42
C THR A 10 -3.81 -3.85 17.20
N GLU A 11 -4.09 -2.55 17.16
CA GLU A 11 -4.76 -1.92 16.02
C GLU A 11 -3.86 -1.85 14.78
N GLY A 12 -2.54 -1.71 14.95
CA GLY A 12 -1.55 -1.84 13.87
C GLY A 12 -1.59 -3.23 13.25
N THR A 13 -1.37 -4.26 14.07
CA THR A 13 -1.42 -5.67 13.64
C THR A 13 -2.74 -6.03 12.98
N ARG A 14 -3.87 -5.54 13.50
CA ARG A 14 -5.19 -5.73 12.88
C ARG A 14 -5.25 -5.09 11.50
N PHE A 15 -4.72 -3.90 11.33
CA PHE A 15 -4.74 -3.20 10.05
C PHE A 15 -3.87 -3.90 9.00
N GLU A 16 -2.64 -4.27 9.36
CA GLU A 16 -1.76 -5.08 8.49
C GLU A 16 -2.45 -6.38 8.06
N THR A 17 -3.11 -7.07 9.00
CA THR A 17 -3.83 -8.32 8.73
C THR A 17 -4.95 -8.12 7.71
N VAL A 18 -5.72 -7.05 7.87
CA VAL A 18 -6.81 -6.69 6.95
C VAL A 18 -6.29 -6.33 5.56
N VAL A 19 -5.17 -5.60 5.46
CA VAL A 19 -4.56 -5.25 4.17
C VAL A 19 -4.02 -6.50 3.47
N ARG A 20 -3.33 -7.39 4.20
CA ARG A 20 -2.89 -8.70 3.68
C ARG A 20 -4.07 -9.48 3.11
N ASP A 21 -5.13 -9.69 3.89
CA ASP A 21 -6.28 -10.49 3.47
C ASP A 21 -6.98 -9.89 2.25
N TYR A 22 -7.09 -8.56 2.22
CA TYR A 22 -7.64 -7.86 1.06
C TYR A 22 -6.79 -8.10 -0.19
N LEU A 23 -5.47 -7.94 -0.11
CA LEU A 23 -4.59 -8.12 -1.26
C LEU A 23 -4.56 -9.58 -1.73
N ALA A 24 -4.46 -10.54 -0.81
CA ALA A 24 -4.51 -11.97 -1.13
C ALA A 24 -5.80 -12.33 -1.89
N GLN A 25 -6.95 -11.84 -1.40
CA GLN A 25 -8.23 -12.08 -2.05
C GLN A 25 -8.38 -11.32 -3.38
N ALA A 26 -7.95 -10.05 -3.43
CA ALA A 26 -8.10 -9.20 -4.61
C ALA A 26 -7.22 -9.65 -5.77
N LEU A 27 -6.02 -10.16 -5.47
CA LEU A 27 -5.04 -10.64 -6.44
C LEU A 27 -5.14 -12.15 -6.69
N ASP A 28 -6.07 -12.84 -6.03
CA ASP A 28 -6.20 -14.31 -6.04
C ASP A 28 -4.86 -15.02 -5.77
N ASP A 29 -4.10 -14.48 -4.81
CA ASP A 29 -2.74 -14.92 -4.47
C ASP A 29 -2.62 -15.22 -2.96
N ASP A 30 -2.75 -16.49 -2.61
CA ASP A 30 -2.67 -17.00 -1.23
C ASP A 30 -1.24 -16.97 -0.65
N ARG A 31 -0.23 -16.67 -1.47
CA ARG A 31 1.16 -16.53 -1.03
C ARG A 31 1.41 -15.19 -0.35
N ILE A 32 0.53 -14.19 -0.53
CA ILE A 32 0.62 -12.88 0.11
C ILE A 32 0.51 -13.06 1.63
N MET A 33 1.52 -12.58 2.36
CA MET A 33 1.63 -12.83 3.79
C MET A 33 2.15 -11.61 4.55
N ARG A 34 1.91 -11.61 5.86
CA ARG A 34 2.67 -10.74 6.77
C ARG A 34 3.96 -11.46 7.15
N PRO A 35 5.14 -10.91 6.85
CA PRO A 35 6.38 -11.55 7.23
C PRO A 35 6.45 -11.65 8.76
N ARG A 36 7.05 -12.72 9.25
CA ARG A 36 7.52 -12.73 10.64
C ARG A 36 8.70 -11.77 10.73
N LEU A 37 8.93 -11.16 11.88
CA LEU A 37 10.12 -10.35 12.16
C LEU A 37 11.37 -11.19 11.78
N HIS A 38 11.96 -10.92 10.62
CA HIS A 38 13.15 -11.63 10.14
C HIS A 38 14.38 -10.84 10.58
N GLY A 39 14.94 -11.22 11.72
CA GLY A 39 16.18 -10.60 12.21
C GLY A 39 16.03 -9.10 12.49
N ALA A 40 17.11 -8.35 12.26
CA ALA A 40 17.21 -6.93 12.60
C ALA A 40 16.76 -5.98 11.48
N THR A 41 16.39 -6.51 10.32
CA THR A 41 16.14 -5.71 9.11
C THR A 41 14.69 -5.82 8.71
N ASP A 42 13.99 -4.69 8.70
CA ASP A 42 12.61 -4.59 8.27
C ASP A 42 12.52 -4.59 6.74
N ILE A 43 11.58 -5.36 6.19
CA ILE A 43 11.36 -5.54 4.74
C ILE A 43 9.93 -5.16 4.34
N GLY A 44 9.20 -4.49 5.23
CA GLY A 44 7.82 -4.07 5.06
C GLY A 44 6.80 -5.03 5.69
N ASP A 45 5.59 -4.50 5.90
CA ASP A 45 4.49 -5.19 6.57
C ASP A 45 3.81 -6.30 5.75
N ILE A 46 3.85 -6.21 4.41
CA ILE A 46 3.22 -7.19 3.50
C ILE A 46 4.26 -7.70 2.50
N ALA A 47 4.42 -9.02 2.45
CA ALA A 47 5.37 -9.73 1.60
C ALA A 47 4.67 -10.47 0.45
N ASN A 48 5.47 -10.90 -0.53
CA ASN A 48 5.06 -11.61 -1.74
C ASN A 48 4.10 -10.81 -2.64
N THR A 49 4.23 -9.49 -2.64
CA THR A 49 3.54 -8.60 -3.59
C THR A 49 4.44 -8.26 -4.75
N TYR A 50 3.89 -8.35 -5.97
CA TYR A 50 4.65 -8.19 -7.20
C TYR A 50 3.92 -7.31 -8.21
N PHE A 51 4.71 -6.64 -9.06
CA PHE A 51 4.25 -5.94 -10.24
C PHE A 51 5.21 -6.27 -11.38
N MET A 52 4.67 -6.77 -12.50
CA MET A 52 5.45 -7.25 -13.64
C MET A 52 6.62 -8.18 -13.25
N GLY A 53 6.38 -9.07 -12.28
CA GLY A 53 7.38 -10.02 -11.76
C GLY A 53 8.41 -9.42 -10.79
N GLN A 54 8.41 -8.10 -10.59
CA GLN A 54 9.31 -7.41 -9.65
C GLN A 54 8.64 -7.19 -8.30
N ARG A 55 9.44 -7.17 -7.24
CA ARG A 55 8.93 -7.01 -5.86
C ARG A 55 8.33 -5.63 -5.64
N VAL A 56 7.27 -5.60 -4.84
CA VAL A 56 6.65 -4.37 -4.33
C VAL A 56 6.71 -4.42 -2.81
N CYS A 57 7.39 -3.46 -2.19
CA CYS A 57 7.37 -3.27 -0.74
C CYS A 57 6.08 -2.56 -0.32
N ILE A 58 5.38 -3.06 0.70
CA ILE A 58 4.15 -2.44 1.19
C ILE A 58 4.24 -2.26 2.70
N GLU A 59 4.11 -1.00 3.13
CA GLU A 59 4.17 -0.60 4.53
C GLU A 59 2.80 -0.10 5.03
N CYS A 60 2.34 -0.53 6.21
CA CYS A 60 0.99 -0.26 6.69
C CYS A 60 0.95 0.70 7.88
N LYS A 61 0.28 1.85 7.73
CA LYS A 61 0.15 2.85 8.80
C LYS A 61 -1.27 3.01 9.33
N ASN A 62 -1.51 2.51 10.54
CA ASN A 62 -2.75 2.79 11.29
C ASN A 62 -2.64 4.04 12.18
N THR A 63 -2.57 5.21 11.53
CA THR A 63 -2.48 6.49 12.21
C THR A 63 -3.30 7.58 11.54
N LYS A 64 -3.79 8.53 12.34
CA LYS A 64 -4.43 9.77 11.86
C LYS A 64 -3.39 10.85 11.54
N ALA A 65 -2.14 10.66 11.94
CA ALA A 65 -1.08 11.63 11.72
C ALA A 65 -0.77 11.75 10.22
N LYS A 66 -0.65 12.99 9.73
CA LYS A 66 -0.25 13.29 8.35
C LYS A 66 1.28 13.27 8.19
N ALA A 67 1.94 12.30 8.79
CA ALA A 67 3.40 12.14 8.78
C ALA A 67 3.87 11.44 7.48
N TYR A 68 3.27 11.78 6.34
CA TYR A 68 3.42 11.06 5.08
C TYR A 68 4.86 10.95 4.62
N ARG A 69 5.66 12.01 4.80
CA ARG A 69 7.09 12.00 4.48
C ARG A 69 7.84 10.97 5.32
N ALA A 70 7.62 10.95 6.64
CA ALA A 70 8.33 10.02 7.53
C ALA A 70 7.99 8.57 7.18
N HIS A 71 6.70 8.27 6.99
CA HIS A 71 6.26 6.93 6.58
C HIS A 71 6.80 6.53 5.19
N MET A 72 6.94 7.49 4.26
CA MET A 72 7.49 7.20 2.94
C MET A 72 9.00 6.89 3.01
N LEU A 73 9.75 7.61 3.86
CA LEU A 73 11.17 7.31 4.07
C LEU A 73 11.36 5.92 4.68
N GLU A 74 10.52 5.52 5.63
CA GLU A 74 10.51 4.15 6.17
C GLU A 74 10.28 3.11 5.06
N ALA A 75 9.27 3.33 4.20
CA ALA A 75 9.00 2.42 3.09
C ALA A 75 10.13 2.37 2.04
N ILE A 76 10.87 3.46 1.84
CA ILE A 76 12.06 3.50 0.96
C ILE A 76 13.18 2.64 1.56
N ASP A 77 13.45 2.78 2.86
CA ASP A 77 14.48 2.02 3.55
C ASP A 77 14.15 0.51 3.53
N GLU A 78 12.90 0.14 3.80
CA GLU A 78 12.40 -1.23 3.75
C GLU A 78 12.44 -1.82 2.33
N ALA A 79 12.10 -1.02 1.32
CA ALA A 79 12.23 -1.43 -0.07
C ALA A 79 13.68 -1.70 -0.48
N GLY A 80 14.62 -0.90 0.03
CA GLY A 80 16.05 -1.14 -0.12
C GLY A 80 16.48 -2.47 0.50
N ASN A 81 15.96 -2.78 1.69
CA ASN A 81 16.23 -4.05 2.38
C ASN A 81 15.62 -5.26 1.64
N LEU A 82 14.46 -5.08 1.00
CA LEU A 82 13.76 -6.10 0.21
C LEU A 82 14.34 -6.26 -1.22
N ASP A 83 15.21 -5.35 -1.64
CA ASP A 83 15.63 -5.20 -3.04
C ASP A 83 14.40 -5.09 -3.97
N ALA A 84 13.49 -4.18 -3.61
CA ALA A 84 12.24 -3.92 -4.32
C ALA A 84 12.30 -2.57 -5.05
N PRO A 85 12.10 -2.54 -6.39
CA PRO A 85 12.08 -1.29 -7.14
C PRO A 85 10.81 -0.45 -6.90
N PHE A 86 9.76 -1.08 -6.36
CA PHE A 86 8.48 -0.42 -6.11
C PHE A 86 8.14 -0.47 -4.64
N TYR A 87 7.55 0.60 -4.13
CA TYR A 87 7.15 0.70 -2.74
C TYR A 87 5.92 1.56 -2.56
N PHE A 88 5.05 1.17 -1.63
CA PHE A 88 3.83 1.90 -1.29
C PHE A 88 3.62 1.93 0.22
N VAL A 89 3.08 3.04 0.71
CA VAL A 89 2.48 3.09 2.04
C VAL A 89 0.97 2.95 1.90
N VAL A 90 0.38 2.02 2.65
CA VAL A 90 -1.06 1.88 2.83
C VAL A 90 -1.42 2.48 4.18
N GLN A 91 -2.18 3.57 4.18
CA GLN A 91 -2.58 4.28 5.40
C GLN A 91 -4.07 4.18 5.66
N LYS A 92 -4.40 3.92 6.94
CA LYS A 92 -5.77 3.89 7.41
C LYS A 92 -6.46 5.25 7.23
N VAL A 93 -7.58 5.26 6.51
CA VAL A 93 -8.46 6.42 6.37
C VAL A 93 -9.43 6.50 7.56
N PRO A 94 -9.47 7.63 8.30
CA PRO A 94 -10.44 7.83 9.36
C PRO A 94 -11.89 7.71 8.87
N GLY A 95 -12.75 7.02 9.63
CA GLY A 95 -14.16 6.83 9.28
C GLY A 95 -14.43 5.64 8.35
N ILE A 96 -13.42 5.10 7.68
CA ILE A 96 -13.58 3.90 6.84
C ILE A 96 -13.25 2.66 7.67
N GLY A 97 -14.23 1.76 7.83
CA GLY A 97 -14.08 0.50 8.57
C GLY A 97 -13.55 -0.65 7.72
N PHE A 98 -13.50 -1.86 8.29
CA PHE A 98 -13.01 -3.08 7.63
C PHE A 98 -14.11 -4.14 7.41
N ARG A 99 -15.38 -3.71 7.37
CA ARG A 99 -16.54 -4.63 7.36
C ARG A 99 -16.82 -5.27 6.00
N SER A 100 -16.25 -4.75 4.92
CA SER A 100 -16.39 -5.33 3.58
C SER A 100 -15.18 -5.00 2.72
N MET A 101 -14.98 -5.78 1.66
CA MET A 101 -13.91 -5.58 0.68
C MET A 101 -13.93 -4.17 0.10
N ARG A 102 -15.13 -3.62 -0.19
CA ARG A 102 -15.28 -2.24 -0.65
C ARG A 102 -14.67 -1.24 0.32
N LYS A 103 -14.93 -1.34 1.62
CA LYS A 103 -14.38 -0.42 2.61
C LYS A 103 -12.88 -0.61 2.84
N ILE A 104 -12.36 -1.83 2.69
CA ILE A 104 -10.92 -2.08 2.80
C ILE A 104 -10.20 -1.54 1.55
N GLY A 105 -10.77 -1.72 0.35
CA GLY A 105 -10.25 -1.14 -0.89
C GLY A 105 -10.23 0.39 -0.90
N SER A 106 -11.11 1.06 -0.13
CA SER A 106 -11.11 2.52 0.03
C SER A 106 -10.06 3.07 1.01
N GLN A 107 -9.19 2.25 1.60
CA GLN A 107 -8.04 2.78 2.34
C GLN A 107 -7.07 3.48 1.38
N MET A 108 -6.24 4.39 1.89
CA MET A 108 -5.35 5.18 1.03
C MET A 108 -4.06 4.41 0.79
N ALA A 109 -3.60 4.37 -0.45
CA ALA A 109 -2.25 3.98 -0.83
C ALA A 109 -1.51 5.19 -1.40
N TYR A 110 -0.20 5.30 -1.19
CA TYR A 110 0.60 6.35 -1.79
C TYR A 110 2.07 5.95 -1.98
N THR A 111 2.71 6.57 -2.96
CA THR A 111 4.12 6.38 -3.33
C THR A 111 4.72 7.69 -3.87
N THR A 112 5.96 7.68 -4.34
CA THR A 112 6.59 8.83 -5.00
C THR A 112 6.28 8.87 -6.50
N PRO A 113 6.33 10.04 -7.16
CA PRO A 113 6.16 10.13 -8.62
C PRO A 113 7.14 9.22 -9.39
N GLU A 114 8.38 9.09 -8.90
CA GLU A 114 9.41 8.29 -9.56
C GLU A 114 9.05 6.80 -9.62
N VAL A 115 8.45 6.26 -8.55
CA VAL A 115 7.95 4.88 -8.53
C VAL A 115 6.81 4.73 -9.52
N LEU A 116 5.85 5.66 -9.53
CA LEU A 116 4.73 5.59 -10.46
C LEU A 116 5.19 5.66 -11.92
N ASP A 117 6.16 6.53 -12.22
CA ASP A 117 6.74 6.64 -13.56
C ASP A 117 7.57 5.41 -13.92
N ALA A 118 8.27 4.78 -12.97
CA ALA A 118 8.92 3.50 -13.19
C ALA A 118 7.90 2.40 -13.51
N MET A 119 6.82 2.28 -12.73
CA MET A 119 5.77 1.31 -13.01
C MET A 119 5.12 1.51 -14.38
N ARG A 120 4.94 2.77 -14.82
CA ARG A 120 4.43 3.10 -16.16
C ARG A 120 5.37 2.66 -17.28
N ARG A 121 6.69 2.72 -17.07
CA ARG A 121 7.67 2.26 -18.07
C ARG A 121 7.71 0.73 -18.21
N GLU A 122 7.44 0.00 -17.12
CA GLU A 122 7.46 -1.46 -17.10
C GLU A 122 6.14 -2.08 -17.61
N ALA A 123 5.08 -1.29 -17.77
CA ALA A 123 3.76 -1.76 -18.16
C ALA A 123 3.35 -1.28 -19.56
N PRO A 124 2.42 -2.00 -20.21
CA PRO A 124 1.74 -1.48 -21.40
C PRO A 124 1.09 -0.12 -21.13
N ASP A 125 1.11 0.76 -22.14
CA ASP A 125 0.62 2.15 -22.02
C ASP A 125 -0.84 2.24 -21.53
N ASP A 126 -1.67 1.25 -21.87
CA ASP A 126 -3.10 1.20 -21.56
C ASP A 126 -3.44 0.82 -20.11
N LEU A 127 -2.53 0.14 -19.41
CA LEU A 127 -2.72 -0.29 -18.01
C LEU A 127 -3.10 0.88 -17.10
N PHE A 128 -2.34 1.96 -17.26
CA PHE A 128 -2.52 3.18 -16.49
C PHE A 128 -3.55 4.08 -17.16
N LEU A 129 -3.75 4.08 -18.48
CA LEU A 129 -4.75 4.95 -19.12
C LEU A 129 -6.18 4.71 -18.58
N HIS A 130 -6.56 3.47 -18.30
CA HIS A 130 -7.88 3.16 -17.75
C HIS A 130 -8.01 3.34 -16.22
N ASN A 131 -6.89 3.48 -15.50
CA ASN A 131 -6.84 3.55 -14.03
C ASN A 131 -6.16 4.83 -13.47
N THR A 132 -5.63 5.70 -14.32
CA THR A 132 -4.83 6.89 -13.98
C THR A 132 -5.61 7.97 -13.28
N GLY A 133 -6.92 8.08 -13.55
CA GLY A 133 -7.80 9.03 -12.88
C GLY A 133 -7.83 8.87 -11.35
N ASN A 134 -7.36 7.72 -10.83
CA ASN A 134 -7.35 7.43 -9.41
C ASN A 134 -6.02 7.78 -8.73
N PHE A 135 -4.97 8.14 -9.48
CA PHE A 135 -3.66 8.54 -8.95
C PHE A 135 -3.55 10.06 -8.93
N THR A 136 -3.72 10.65 -7.76
CA THR A 136 -3.71 12.10 -7.57
C THR A 136 -2.41 12.56 -6.92
N PRO A 137 -1.66 13.51 -7.51
CA PRO A 137 -0.48 14.08 -6.88
C PRO A 137 -0.86 14.90 -5.64
N PHE A 138 0.02 14.92 -4.65
CA PHE A 138 -0.05 15.80 -3.49
C PHE A 138 1.33 16.05 -2.89
N THR A 139 1.50 17.18 -2.23
CA THR A 139 2.76 17.54 -1.57
C THR A 139 2.60 17.49 -0.06
N THR A 140 3.56 16.89 0.63
CA THR A 140 3.57 16.89 2.10
C THR A 140 3.79 18.29 2.65
N LYS A 141 3.12 18.64 3.76
CA LYS A 141 3.37 19.91 4.46
C LYS A 141 4.63 19.82 5.32
N GLY A 142 5.37 20.92 5.47
CA GLY A 142 6.49 21.03 6.42
C GLY A 142 7.71 21.73 5.83
N LYS A 143 8.84 21.66 6.56
CA LYS A 143 10.12 22.31 6.17
C LYS A 143 10.83 21.65 4.98
N ALA A 144 10.54 20.37 4.73
CA ALA A 144 11.07 19.59 3.62
C ALA A 144 9.90 18.90 2.91
N PRO A 145 9.15 19.64 2.06
CA PRO A 145 8.04 19.06 1.31
C PRO A 145 8.54 17.94 0.39
N MET A 146 7.70 16.93 0.21
CA MET A 146 7.93 15.78 -0.66
C MET A 146 6.72 15.63 -1.56
N GLU A 147 6.97 15.46 -2.85
CA GLU A 147 5.92 15.14 -3.81
C GLU A 147 5.59 13.66 -3.71
N LEU A 148 4.31 13.37 -3.68
CA LEU A 148 3.76 12.03 -3.56
C LEU A 148 2.57 11.89 -4.49
N VAL A 149 2.21 10.66 -4.81
CA VAL A 149 0.99 10.34 -5.53
C VAL A 149 0.19 9.37 -4.70
N ARG A 150 -1.12 9.63 -4.55
CA ARG A 150 -2.03 8.78 -3.78
C ARG A 150 -3.11 8.19 -4.66
N CYS A 151 -3.61 7.04 -4.25
CA CYS A 151 -4.81 6.38 -4.78
C CYS A 151 -5.53 5.65 -3.64
N ASP A 152 -6.61 4.95 -3.95
CA ASP A 152 -7.17 3.97 -3.02
C ASP A 152 -6.49 2.60 -3.18
N LEU A 153 -6.56 1.77 -2.13
CA LEU A 153 -5.96 0.43 -2.12
C LEU A 153 -6.53 -0.46 -3.23
N ARG A 154 -7.78 -0.22 -3.65
CA ARG A 154 -8.38 -0.88 -4.80
C ARG A 154 -7.65 -0.55 -6.09
N SER A 155 -7.36 0.72 -6.35
CA SER A 155 -6.65 1.16 -7.56
C SER A 155 -5.23 0.63 -7.58
N LEU A 156 -4.55 0.59 -6.42
CA LEU A 156 -3.27 -0.10 -6.31
C LEU A 156 -3.42 -1.59 -6.67
N ALA A 157 -4.39 -2.30 -6.08
CA ALA A 157 -4.61 -3.72 -6.38
C ALA A 157 -4.90 -3.96 -7.87
N VAL A 158 -5.68 -3.10 -8.53
CA VAL A 158 -5.94 -3.24 -9.98
C VAL A 158 -4.64 -3.09 -10.78
N VAL A 159 -3.78 -2.14 -10.41
CA VAL A 159 -2.47 -1.99 -11.05
C VAL A 159 -1.59 -3.22 -10.81
N LEU A 160 -1.53 -3.72 -9.58
CA LEU A 160 -0.79 -4.95 -9.25
C LEU A 160 -1.33 -6.16 -10.01
N ASN A 161 -2.63 -6.18 -10.31
CA ASN A 161 -3.30 -7.19 -11.12
C ASN A 161 -3.26 -6.89 -12.63
N HIS A 162 -2.33 -6.06 -13.10
CA HIS A 162 -2.14 -5.74 -14.51
C HIS A 162 -3.41 -5.20 -15.20
N GLY A 163 -4.26 -4.48 -14.45
CA GLY A 163 -5.46 -3.84 -14.97
C GLY A 163 -6.64 -4.79 -15.12
N LEU A 164 -6.43 -6.07 -14.81
CA LEU A 164 -7.46 -7.10 -14.86
C LEU A 164 -8.44 -6.93 -13.69
N PRO A 165 -9.69 -7.40 -13.85
CA PRO A 165 -10.63 -7.47 -12.74
C PRO A 165 -10.03 -8.20 -11.54
N LEU A 166 -10.20 -7.62 -10.35
CA LEU A 166 -9.81 -8.26 -9.10
C LEU A 166 -10.64 -9.55 -8.90
N GLY A 167 -10.06 -10.56 -8.25
CA GLY A 167 -10.75 -11.82 -7.92
C GLY A 167 -12.07 -11.58 -7.18
N ARG A 168 -12.97 -12.59 -7.17
CA ARG A 168 -14.41 -12.50 -6.77
C ARG A 168 -14.90 -11.06 -6.76
N GLU A 169 -15.39 -10.58 -7.92
CA GLU A 169 -16.01 -9.27 -8.07
C GLU A 169 -16.73 -8.89 -6.78
N MET A 170 -16.35 -7.75 -6.22
CA MET A 170 -16.51 -7.36 -4.82
C MET A 170 -17.99 -7.39 -4.34
N GLU A 171 -18.55 -8.58 -4.19
CA GLU A 171 -19.92 -8.84 -3.75
C GLU A 171 -20.00 -8.62 -2.25
N SER A 172 -20.13 -7.35 -1.83
CA SER A 172 -20.93 -6.82 -0.70
C SER A 172 -20.58 -5.36 -0.31
#